data_AF-A0A9E4QJP6-F1
#
_entry.id   AF-A0A9E4QJP6-F1
#
_cell.length_a   1.000
_cell.length_b   1.000
_cell.length_c   1.000
_cell.angle_alpha   90.00
_cell.angle_beta   90.00
_cell.angle_gamma   90.00
#
_symmetry.space_group_name_H-M   'P 1'
#
loop_
_entity.id
_entity.type
_entity.pdbx_description
1 polymer ?
#
loop_
_entity_poly.entity_id
_entity_poly.type
_entity_poly.pdbx_seq_one_letter_code
_entity_poly.pdbx_strand_id
1 'polypeptide(L)'
;MSQENGSVFEVTKTDLTQTRVVPDRMPIDLKSGQVLLRIDRFALTSNNITYGLVGEGIGYWKFFPAEDGWGRIPASAFADVVRSNHPDVHEGERLQGWFPMAHHLVIDAGAVTKRGIVDQTPHRADTAPVYRTYTKTAADVQYNAEYEDQHLLLYILFMT
;
A
#
# COMPACT_ATOMS: atom_id res chain seq x y z
N MET A 1 1.40 24.34 10.85
CA MET A 1 1.07 23.22 9.94
C MET A 1 0.46 22.13 10.79
N SER A 2 -0.87 22.02 10.79
CA SER A 2 -1.59 20.97 11.50
C SER A 2 -1.23 19.63 10.88
N GLN A 3 -0.82 18.66 11.70
CA GLN A 3 -0.77 17.26 11.27
C GLN A 3 -2.19 16.88 10.84
N GLU A 4 -2.39 16.51 9.57
CA GLU A 4 -3.61 15.78 9.22
C GLU A 4 -3.53 14.44 9.94
N ASN A 5 -4.48 14.21 10.86
CA ASN A 5 -4.54 12.96 11.62
C ASN A 5 -4.97 11.84 10.68
N GLY A 6 -4.02 11.03 10.22
CA GLY A 6 -4.32 9.79 9.52
C GLY A 6 -4.80 8.71 10.50
N SER A 7 -5.28 7.60 9.95
CA SER A 7 -5.62 6.40 10.70
C SER A 7 -5.33 5.12 9.91
N VAL A 8 -5.15 4.01 10.64
CA VAL A 8 -4.98 2.67 10.09
C VAL A 8 -6.06 1.75 10.66
N PHE A 9 -6.67 0.95 9.79
CA PHE A 9 -7.57 -0.12 10.18
C PHE A 9 -6.77 -1.41 10.43
N GLU A 10 -6.99 -2.01 11.59
CA GLU A 10 -6.31 -3.23 12.02
C GLU A 10 -7.31 -4.26 12.51
N VAL A 11 -6.95 -5.53 12.32
CA VAL A 11 -7.71 -6.68 12.80
C VAL A 11 -6.82 -7.54 13.69
N THR A 12 -7.40 -8.31 14.61
CA THR A 12 -6.59 -9.29 15.32
C THR A 12 -6.20 -10.43 14.38
N LYS A 13 -4.98 -10.96 14.53
CA LYS A 13 -4.48 -12.06 13.67
C LYS A 13 -5.24 -13.38 13.90
N THR A 14 -5.94 -13.52 15.03
CA THR A 14 -6.66 -14.73 15.43
C THR A 14 -8.16 -14.67 15.18
N ASP A 15 -8.74 -13.47 15.11
CA ASP A 15 -10.16 -13.25 14.85
C ASP A 15 -10.34 -11.93 14.06
N LEU A 16 -10.60 -12.06 12.76
CA LEU A 16 -10.73 -10.92 11.85
C LEU A 16 -11.97 -10.05 12.14
N THR A 17 -12.90 -10.52 12.97
CA THR A 17 -14.07 -9.73 13.41
C THR A 17 -13.73 -8.75 14.53
N GLN A 18 -12.61 -8.96 15.22
CA GLN A 18 -12.09 -8.05 16.22
C GLN A 18 -11.23 -7.00 15.52
N THR A 19 -11.70 -5.75 15.52
CA THR A 19 -11.13 -4.67 14.71
C THR A 19 -10.85 -3.43 15.56
N ARG A 20 -9.92 -2.60 15.08
CA ARG A 20 -9.68 -1.26 15.63
C ARG A 20 -9.27 -0.30 14.54
N VAL A 21 -9.48 0.99 14.79
CA VAL A 21 -8.88 2.08 14.02
C VAL A 21 -7.91 2.80 14.93
N VAL A 22 -6.63 2.80 14.58
CA VAL A 22 -5.57 3.46 15.35
C VAL A 22 -5.10 4.72 14.64
N PRO A 23 -4.67 5.77 15.37
CA PRO A 23 -4.07 6.94 14.78
C PRO A 23 -2.81 6.58 13.97
N ASP A 24 -2.70 7.12 12.76
CA ASP A 24 -1.52 7.02 11.91
C ASP A 24 -0.73 8.32 12.04
N ARG A 25 0.44 8.25 12.67
CA ARG A 25 1.32 9.42 12.79
C ARG A 25 2.12 9.54 11.51
N MET A 26 1.71 10.47 10.66
CA MET A 26 2.48 10.82 9.47
C MET A 26 3.93 11.15 9.86
N PRO A 27 4.94 10.49 9.28
CA PRO A 27 6.33 10.84 9.53
C PRO A 27 6.59 12.24 9.01
N ILE A 28 7.08 13.12 9.89
CA ILE A 28 7.33 14.53 9.56
C ILE A 28 8.54 14.64 8.63
N ASP A 29 9.55 13.78 8.84
CA ASP A 29 10.79 13.77 8.07
C ASP A 29 10.98 12.46 7.33
N LEU A 30 11.10 12.54 6.00
CA LEU A 30 11.47 11.40 5.15
C LEU A 30 13.00 11.26 5.09
N LYS A 31 13.51 10.03 5.11
CA LYS A 31 14.94 9.78 4.83
C LYS A 31 15.22 9.91 3.32
N SER A 32 16.50 9.97 2.96
CA SER A 32 16.91 9.93 1.55
C SER A 32 16.33 8.69 0.85
N GLY A 33 15.70 8.88 -0.30
CA GLY A 33 15.06 7.82 -1.08
C GLY A 33 13.65 7.41 -0.60
N GLN A 34 13.16 7.97 0.52
CA GLN A 34 11.81 7.66 1.00
C GLN A 34 10.75 8.49 0.29
N VAL A 35 9.59 7.86 0.10
CA VAL A 35 8.42 8.47 -0.53
C VAL A 35 7.21 8.25 0.37
N LEU A 36 6.44 9.31 0.61
CA LEU A 36 5.18 9.25 1.33
C LEU A 36 4.03 9.19 0.33
N LEU A 37 3.24 8.14 0.47
CA LEU A 37 2.06 7.87 -0.33
C LEU A 37 0.82 8.13 0.51
N ARG A 38 -0.14 8.88 -0.04
CA ARG A 38 -1.49 9.01 0.51
C ARG A 38 -2.41 8.08 -0.25
N ILE A 39 -3.00 7.13 0.46
CA ILE A 39 -3.91 6.14 -0.12
C ILE A 39 -5.25 6.84 -0.35
N ASP A 40 -5.75 6.81 -1.59
CA ASP A 40 -7.01 7.45 -1.99
C ASP A 40 -8.17 6.47 -1.84
N ARG A 41 -8.01 5.27 -2.41
CA ARG A 41 -9.05 4.24 -2.44
C ARG A 41 -8.45 2.85 -2.59
N PHE A 42 -9.12 1.86 -2.01
CA PHE A 42 -8.72 0.45 -2.10
C PHE A 42 -9.93 -0.46 -2.32
N ALA A 43 -9.70 -1.62 -2.93
CA ALA A 43 -10.73 -2.64 -3.10
C ALA A 43 -10.85 -3.52 -1.84
N LEU A 44 -12.08 -3.64 -1.36
CA LEU A 44 -12.48 -4.67 -0.39
C LEU A 44 -13.19 -5.81 -1.13
N THR A 45 -12.58 -6.99 -1.08
CA THR A 45 -13.00 -8.19 -1.78
C THR A 45 -12.78 -9.42 -0.90
N SER A 46 -13.24 -10.60 -1.34
CA SER A 46 -12.94 -11.86 -0.65
C SER A 46 -11.44 -12.15 -0.52
N ASN A 47 -10.58 -11.57 -1.38
CA ASN A 47 -9.13 -11.78 -1.31
C ASN A 47 -8.53 -11.20 -0.02
N ASN A 48 -9.12 -10.11 0.49
CA ASN A 48 -8.70 -9.50 1.75
C ASN A 48 -8.90 -10.44 2.95
N ILE A 49 -9.97 -11.24 2.93
CA ILE A 49 -10.23 -12.26 3.95
C ILE A 49 -9.18 -13.37 3.87
N THR A 50 -8.82 -13.82 2.67
CA THR A 50 -7.75 -14.81 2.47
C THR A 50 -6.42 -14.32 3.05
N TYR A 51 -6.04 -13.06 2.78
CA TYR A 51 -4.82 -12.48 3.37
C TYR A 51 -4.81 -12.51 4.89
N GLY A 52 -5.97 -12.29 5.52
CA GLY A 52 -6.11 -12.39 6.96
C GLY A 52 -5.99 -13.84 7.48
N LEU A 53 -6.75 -14.77 6.88
CA LEU A 53 -6.82 -16.15 7.35
C LEU A 53 -5.51 -16.93 7.21
N VAL A 54 -4.76 -16.73 6.12
CA VAL A 54 -3.47 -17.40 5.89
C VAL A 54 -2.27 -16.47 6.10
N GLY A 55 -2.47 -15.35 6.81
CA GLY A 55 -1.48 -14.29 6.92
C GLY A 55 -0.19 -14.70 7.63
N GLU A 56 -0.26 -15.62 8.60
CA GLU A 56 0.93 -16.17 9.26
C GLU A 56 1.64 -17.20 8.37
N GLY A 57 0.88 -18.17 7.84
CA GLY A 57 1.44 -19.27 7.05
C GLY A 57 2.08 -18.84 5.74
N ILE A 58 1.51 -17.84 5.06
CA ILE A 58 2.05 -17.28 3.80
C ILE A 58 2.91 -16.02 4.06
N GLY A 59 2.80 -15.41 5.24
CA GLY A 59 3.58 -14.25 5.63
C GLY A 59 2.98 -12.90 5.22
N TYR A 60 1.69 -12.82 4.86
CA TYR A 60 1.03 -11.54 4.55
C TYR A 60 1.08 -10.53 5.71
N TRP A 61 1.13 -11.01 6.96
CA TRP A 61 1.30 -10.12 8.12
C TRP A 61 2.61 -9.36 8.16
N LYS A 62 3.61 -9.78 7.38
CA LYS A 62 4.90 -9.10 7.29
C LYS A 62 4.86 -7.90 6.35
N PHE A 63 3.83 -7.78 5.49
CA PHE A 63 3.78 -6.72 4.47
C PHE A 63 3.65 -5.35 5.12
N PHE A 64 2.83 -5.26 6.16
CA PHE A 64 2.51 -4.04 6.88
C PHE A 64 2.51 -4.33 8.38
N PRO A 65 3.64 -4.13 9.07
CA PRO A 65 3.77 -4.39 10.50
C PRO A 65 2.75 -3.59 11.33
N ALA A 66 2.26 -4.22 12.40
CA ALA A 66 1.37 -3.65 13.41
C ALA A 66 1.84 -4.11 14.81
N GLU A 67 1.17 -3.64 15.87
CA GLU A 67 1.44 -4.12 17.22
C GLU A 67 1.18 -5.63 17.36
N ASP A 68 1.79 -6.25 18.36
CA ASP A 68 1.64 -7.69 18.61
C ASP A 68 0.16 -8.09 18.75
N GLY A 69 -0.20 -9.21 18.10
CA GLY A 69 -1.58 -9.69 18.02
C GLY A 69 -2.46 -9.01 16.96
N TRP A 70 -2.04 -7.86 16.42
CA TRP A 70 -2.75 -7.12 15.38
C TRP A 70 -2.11 -7.26 14.00
N GLY A 71 -2.91 -7.11 12.96
CA GLY A 71 -2.48 -7.21 11.57
C GLY A 71 -3.14 -6.14 10.71
N ARG A 72 -2.43 -5.73 9.66
CA ARG A 72 -2.92 -4.82 8.63
C ARG A 72 -3.11 -5.59 7.34
N ILE A 73 -4.35 -5.72 6.91
CA ILE A 73 -4.69 -6.47 5.71
C ILE A 73 -4.20 -5.70 4.47
N PRO A 74 -3.42 -6.33 3.57
CA PRO A 74 -3.06 -5.70 2.31
C PRO A 74 -4.29 -5.61 1.38
N ALA A 75 -4.38 -4.53 0.60
CA ALA A 75 -5.44 -4.31 -0.37
C ALA A 75 -4.87 -3.68 -1.65
N SER A 76 -5.42 -4.07 -2.80
CA SER A 76 -5.16 -3.36 -4.06
C SER A 76 -5.74 -1.95 -3.94
N ALA A 77 -4.94 -0.94 -4.24
CA ALA A 77 -5.31 0.45 -4.04
C ALA A 77 -4.66 1.39 -5.05
N PHE A 78 -5.21 2.59 -5.14
CA PHE A 78 -4.58 3.76 -5.73
C PHE A 78 -4.10 4.72 -4.64
N ALA A 79 -2.91 5.28 -4.82
CA ALA A 79 -2.32 6.24 -3.92
C ALA A 79 -1.57 7.34 -4.68
N ASP A 80 -1.53 8.53 -4.10
CA ASP A 80 -0.78 9.67 -4.64
C ASP A 80 0.54 9.85 -3.87
N VAL A 81 1.61 10.17 -4.58
CA VAL A 81 2.84 10.67 -3.96
C VAL A 81 2.56 12.06 -3.42
N VAL A 82 2.56 12.22 -2.09
CA VAL A 82 2.31 13.52 -1.45
C VAL A 82 3.59 14.19 -0.97
N ARG A 83 4.67 13.43 -0.74
CA ARG A 83 6.02 13.95 -0.45
C ARG A 83 7.07 12.95 -0.93
N SER A 84 8.20 13.44 -1.45
CA SER A 84 9.29 12.57 -1.93
C SER A 84 10.67 13.13 -1.60
N ASN A 85 11.55 12.27 -1.07
CA ASN A 85 12.99 12.50 -0.94
C ASN A 85 13.79 11.61 -1.92
N HIS A 86 13.17 11.16 -3.02
CA HIS A 86 13.80 10.41 -4.09
C HIS A 86 13.87 11.26 -5.37
N PRO A 87 15.02 11.38 -6.07
CA PRO A 87 15.19 12.28 -7.21
C PRO A 87 14.28 11.97 -8.42
N ASP A 88 13.95 10.68 -8.61
CA ASP A 88 13.15 10.20 -9.76
C ASP A 88 11.66 9.92 -9.44
N VAL A 89 11.19 10.29 -8.25
CA VAL A 89 9.79 10.15 -7.86
C VAL A 89 9.28 11.51 -7.43
N HIS A 90 8.25 12.01 -8.11
CA HIS A 90 7.76 13.36 -7.94
C HIS A 90 6.40 13.38 -7.24
N GLU A 91 6.14 14.45 -6.49
CA GLU A 91 4.82 14.71 -5.90
C GLU A 91 3.74 14.82 -6.98
N GLY A 92 2.55 14.30 -6.69
CA GLY A 92 1.42 14.23 -7.63
C GLY A 92 1.43 13.00 -8.55
N GLU A 93 2.48 12.17 -8.52
CA GLU A 93 2.43 10.88 -9.21
C GLU A 93 1.38 9.96 -8.59
N ARG A 94 0.59 9.29 -9.44
CA ARG A 94 -0.44 8.35 -9.02
C ARG A 94 -0.01 6.91 -9.26
N LEU A 95 -0.13 6.10 -8.22
CA LEU A 95 0.42 4.75 -8.14
C LEU A 95 -0.68 3.73 -7.86
N GLN A 96 -0.58 2.57 -8.49
CA GLN A 96 -1.40 1.38 -8.22
C GLN A 96 -0.54 0.28 -7.61
N GLY A 97 -1.06 -0.47 -6.63
CA GLY A 97 -0.35 -1.59 -6.03
C GLY A 97 -1.03 -2.11 -4.75
N TRP A 98 -0.28 -2.77 -3.88
CA TRP A 98 -0.78 -3.24 -2.58
C TRP A 98 -0.38 -2.33 -1.44
N PHE A 99 -1.38 -1.91 -0.67
CA PHE A 99 -1.29 -0.96 0.42
C PHE A 99 -1.99 -1.52 1.68
N PRO A 100 -1.67 -1.03 2.89
CA PRO A 100 -2.50 -1.32 4.06
C PRO A 100 -3.82 -0.56 3.94
N MET A 101 -4.84 -0.99 4.68
CA MET A 101 -6.07 -0.22 4.86
C MET A 101 -5.79 0.98 5.80
N ALA A 102 -5.11 2.00 5.28
CA ALA A 102 -4.62 3.16 6.01
C ALA A 102 -4.76 4.45 5.18
N HIS A 103 -4.47 5.59 5.80
CA HIS A 103 -4.37 6.87 5.08
C HIS A 103 -3.03 7.03 4.37
N HIS A 104 -1.94 6.54 4.96
CA HIS A 104 -0.60 6.74 4.41
C HIS A 104 0.25 5.47 4.43
N LEU A 105 1.27 5.49 3.58
CA LEU A 105 2.35 4.51 3.57
C LEU A 105 3.65 5.22 3.20
N VAL A 106 4.71 4.97 3.97
CA VAL A 106 6.07 5.32 3.56
C VAL A 106 6.73 4.10 2.96
N ILE A 107 7.40 4.30 1.83
CA ILE A 107 8.19 3.28 1.15
C ILE A 107 9.64 3.75 1.02
N ASP A 108 10.57 2.79 1.04
CA ASP A 108 11.94 3.01 0.58
C ASP A 108 11.95 2.74 -0.94
N ALA A 109 11.93 3.81 -1.76
CA ALA A 109 11.90 3.67 -3.22
C ALA A 109 13.26 3.19 -3.72
N GLY A 110 13.32 1.93 -4.19
CA GLY A 110 14.53 1.32 -4.71
C GLY A 110 14.65 1.46 -6.21
N ALA A 111 14.32 0.39 -6.95
CA ALA A 111 14.31 0.44 -8.41
C ALA A 111 13.14 1.32 -8.90
N VAL A 112 13.46 2.47 -9.48
CA VAL A 112 12.50 3.38 -10.10
C VAL A 112 12.65 3.34 -11.61
N THR A 113 11.55 3.13 -12.31
CA THR A 113 11.47 3.14 -13.77
C THR A 113 10.33 4.04 -14.23
N LYS A 114 10.23 4.26 -15.54
CA LYS A 114 9.06 4.93 -16.12
C LYS A 114 7.75 4.21 -15.79
N ARG A 115 7.78 2.89 -15.58
CA ARG A 115 6.57 2.07 -15.37
C ARG A 115 6.19 1.91 -13.90
N GLY A 116 7.14 2.02 -12.98
CA GLY A 116 6.87 1.67 -11.60
C GLY A 116 8.03 1.86 -10.65
N ILE A 117 7.74 1.60 -9.37
CA ILE A 117 8.63 1.75 -8.22
C ILE A 117 8.64 0.42 -7.45
N VAL A 118 9.81 -0.08 -7.09
CA VAL A 118 9.95 -1.23 -6.19
C VAL A 118 10.23 -0.75 -4.77
N ASP A 119 9.38 -1.16 -3.83
CA ASP A 119 9.55 -0.94 -2.40
C ASP A 119 10.64 -1.86 -1.85
N GLN A 120 11.69 -1.26 -1.30
CA GLN A 120 12.82 -1.94 -0.68
C GLN A 120 12.81 -1.83 0.84
N THR A 121 11.69 -1.42 1.44
CA THR A 121 11.55 -1.38 2.90
C THR A 121 11.95 -2.76 3.47
N PRO A 122 12.84 -2.84 4.48
CA PRO A 122 13.50 -4.10 4.84
C PRO A 122 12.56 -5.29 5.10
N HIS A 123 11.40 -5.07 5.73
CA HIS A 123 10.43 -6.13 6.01
C HIS A 123 9.67 -6.62 4.77
N ARG A 124 9.76 -5.90 3.64
CA ARG A 124 9.14 -6.25 2.36
C ARG A 124 10.13 -6.86 1.36
N ALA A 125 11.43 -6.87 1.68
CA ALA A 125 12.49 -7.32 0.78
C ALA A 125 12.32 -8.77 0.29
N ASP A 126 11.72 -9.63 1.12
CA ASP A 126 11.52 -11.06 0.79
C ASP A 126 10.09 -11.36 0.29
N THR A 127 9.24 -10.34 0.15
CA THR A 127 7.88 -10.53 -0.36
C THR A 127 7.89 -10.72 -1.88
N ALA A 128 6.90 -11.46 -2.39
CA ALA A 128 6.77 -11.65 -3.82
C ALA A 128 6.68 -10.29 -4.55
N PRO A 129 7.35 -10.12 -5.72
CA PRO A 129 7.50 -8.82 -6.35
C PRO A 129 6.20 -8.03 -6.57
N VAL A 130 5.10 -8.71 -6.88
CA VAL A 130 3.78 -8.10 -7.09
C VAL A 130 3.31 -7.29 -5.87
N TYR A 131 3.61 -7.73 -4.65
CA TYR A 131 3.16 -7.08 -3.43
C TYR A 131 4.03 -5.90 -3.01
N ARG A 132 5.18 -5.67 -3.66
CA ARG A 132 6.11 -4.58 -3.35
C ARG A 132 6.42 -3.71 -4.55
N THR A 133 5.69 -3.88 -5.65
CA THR A 133 5.85 -3.07 -6.86
C THR A 133 4.63 -2.18 -7.02
N TYR A 134 4.86 -0.90 -7.24
CA TYR A 134 3.82 0.06 -7.56
C TYR A 134 3.92 0.48 -9.01
N THR A 135 2.80 0.40 -9.73
CA THR A 135 2.71 0.82 -11.14
C THR A 135 2.37 2.30 -11.21
N LYS A 136 3.13 3.07 -12.00
CA LYS A 136 2.81 4.48 -12.30
C LYS A 136 1.69 4.52 -13.32
N THR A 137 0.54 5.08 -12.96
CA THR A 137 -0.64 5.12 -13.84
C THR A 137 -0.37 5.89 -15.13
N ALA A 138 0.50 6.90 -15.09
CA ALA A 138 0.92 7.68 -16.26
C ALA A 138 1.62 6.85 -17.36
N ALA A 139 2.15 5.67 -17.02
CA ALA A 139 2.78 4.76 -17.98
C ALA A 139 1.87 3.61 -18.42
N ASP A 140 0.67 3.50 -17.84
CA ASP A 140 -0.32 2.50 -18.20
C ASP A 140 -1.29 3.07 -19.25
N VAL A 141 -1.18 2.58 -20.48
CA VAL A 141 -2.04 3.01 -21.60
C VAL A 141 -3.50 2.59 -21.45
N GLN A 142 -3.79 1.63 -20.56
CA GLN A 142 -5.14 1.16 -20.27
C GLN A 142 -5.76 1.88 -19.07
N TYR A 143 -4.97 2.68 -18.36
CA TYR A 143 -5.46 3.42 -17.20
C TYR A 143 -6.39 4.56 -17.64
N ASN A 144 -7.51 4.68 -16.93
CA ASN A 144 -8.43 5.80 -17.00
C ASN A 144 -8.96 6.07 -15.60
N ALA A 145 -8.79 7.31 -15.13
CA ALA A 145 -9.19 7.75 -13.79
C ALA A 145 -10.70 7.57 -13.53
N GLU A 146 -11.54 7.63 -14.56
CA GLU A 146 -12.99 7.42 -14.43
C GLU A 146 -13.37 5.96 -14.09
N TYR A 147 -12.46 5.01 -14.33
CA TYR A 147 -12.70 3.59 -14.15
C TYR A 147 -11.87 2.95 -13.04
N GLU A 148 -11.29 3.74 -12.13
CA GLU A 148 -10.45 3.21 -11.06
C GLU A 148 -11.17 2.24 -10.14
N ASP A 149 -12.44 2.49 -9.83
CA ASP A 149 -13.21 1.62 -8.94
C ASP A 149 -13.42 0.24 -9.59
N GLN A 150 -13.76 0.20 -10.88
CA GLN A 150 -13.87 -1.03 -11.67
C GLN A 150 -12.51 -1.69 -11.84
N HIS A 151 -11.46 -0.90 -12.08
CA HIS A 151 -10.09 -1.40 -12.20
C HIS A 151 -9.69 -2.12 -10.91
N LEU A 152 -9.87 -1.51 -9.74
CA LEU A 152 -9.50 -2.14 -8.46
C LEU A 152 -10.23 -3.46 -8.21
N LEU A 153 -11.50 -3.56 -8.62
CA LEU A 153 -12.30 -4.77 -8.45
C LEU A 153 -11.97 -5.88 -9.46
N LEU A 154 -11.62 -5.52 -10.70
CA LEU A 154 -11.49 -6.47 -11.80
C LEU A 154 -10.03 -6.80 -12.16
N TYR A 155 -9.10 -5.86 -12.00
CA TYR A 155 -7.70 -6.01 -12.44
C TYR A 155 -7.05 -7.28 -11.90
N ILE A 156 -7.30 -7.60 -10.64
CA ILE A 156 -6.73 -8.77 -9.96
C ILE A 156 -7.14 -10.09 -10.65
N LEU A 157 -8.32 -10.15 -11.29
CA LEU A 157 -8.82 -11.34 -11.98
C LEU A 157 -8.05 -11.66 -13.26
N PHE A 158 -7.33 -10.68 -13.82
CA PHE A 158 -6.58 -10.79 -15.06
C PHE A 158 -5.07 -10.79 -14.86
N MET A 159 -4.60 -10.79 -13.61
CA MET A 159 -3.20 -11.02 -13.28
C MET A 159 -2.93 -12.52 -13.24
N THR A 160 -2.16 -13.04 -14.20
CA THR A 160 -1.72 -14.45 -14.29
C THR A 160 -0.21 -14.54 -14.38
#